data_AF-A0A916S4H1-F1
#
_entry.id   AF-A0A916S4H1-F1
#
_cell.length_a   1.000
_cell.length_b   1.000
_cell.length_c   1.000
_cell.angle_alpha   90.00
_cell.angle_beta   90.00
_cell.angle_gamma   90.00
#
_symmetry.space_group_name_H-M   'P 1'
#
loop_
_entity.id
_entity.type
_entity.pdbx_description
1 polymer ?
#
loop_
_entity_poly.entity_id
_entity_poly.type
_entity_poly.pdbx_seq_one_letter_code
_entity_poly.pdbx_strand_id
1 'polypeptide(L)' 'MDNNKKITVAGTDIEEVKRKNAQSGLSYNEVKALLAQTGGYGTSKYSDTNSDEIRNQLKN' A
#
# COMPACT_ATOMS: atom_id res chain seq x y z
N MET A 1 -1.18 -19.27 33.57
CA MET A 1 -1.88 -19.27 32.27
C MET A 1 -2.58 -17.93 32.18
N ASP A 2 -2.03 -16.98 31.42
CA ASP A 2 -2.60 -15.65 31.29
C ASP A 2 -3.87 -15.71 30.44
N ASN A 3 -5.02 -15.80 31.10
CA ASN A 3 -6.32 -16.03 30.49
C ASN A 3 -6.96 -14.76 29.91
N ASN A 4 -6.16 -13.75 29.53
CA ASN A 4 -6.67 -12.47 29.02
C ASN A 4 -6.62 -12.39 27.49
N LYS A 5 -7.04 -13.48 26.84
CA LYS A 5 -7.14 -13.53 25.38
C LYS A 5 -8.35 -12.68 24.97
N LYS A 6 -8.11 -11.57 24.25
CA LYS A 6 -9.16 -10.65 23.80
C LYS A 6 -9.94 -11.30 22.65
N ILE A 7 -10.98 -12.02 23.00
CA ILE A 7 -11.84 -12.72 22.04
C ILE A 7 -13.16 -11.95 21.85
N THR A 8 -13.62 -11.81 20.61
CA THR A 8 -14.93 -11.20 20.30
C THR A 8 -16.07 -12.17 20.64
N VAL A 9 -17.31 -11.68 20.66
CA VAL A 9 -18.52 -12.54 20.81
C VAL A 9 -18.62 -13.62 19.73
N ALA A 10 -18.01 -13.41 18.56
CA ALA A 10 -17.95 -14.36 17.47
C ALA A 10 -16.78 -15.36 17.58
N GLY A 11 -16.01 -15.33 18.68
CA GLY A 11 -14.86 -16.24 18.89
C GLY A 11 -13.56 -15.79 18.21
N THR A 12 -13.48 -14.56 17.70
CA THR A 12 -12.29 -14.04 17.02
C THR A 12 -11.23 -13.58 18.01
N ASP A 13 -10.02 -14.12 17.93
CA ASP A 13 -8.86 -13.66 18.69
C ASP A 13 -8.26 -12.38 18.09
N ILE A 14 -8.41 -11.27 18.80
CA ILE A 14 -7.99 -9.94 18.35
C ILE A 14 -6.47 -9.84 18.22
N GLU A 15 -5.69 -10.46 19.12
CA GLU A 15 -4.24 -10.35 19.08
C GLU A 15 -3.65 -11.13 17.91
N GLU A 16 -4.23 -12.29 17.59
CA GLU A 16 -3.85 -13.06 16.40
C GLU A 16 -4.22 -12.33 15.10
N VAL A 17 -5.37 -11.65 15.05
CA VAL A 17 -5.76 -10.83 13.89
C VAL A 17 -4.78 -9.68 13.67
N LYS A 18 -4.40 -8.95 14.73
CA LYS A 18 -3.41 -7.87 14.63
C LYS A 18 -2.07 -8.40 14.12
N ARG A 19 -1.61 -9.53 14.65
CA ARG A 19 -0.37 -10.18 14.22
C ARG A 19 -0.40 -10.54 12.74
N LYS A 20 -1.50 -11.13 12.27
CA LYS A 20 -1.70 -11.48 10.85
C LYS A 20 -1.77 -10.23 9.97
N ASN A 21 -2.48 -9.19 10.39
CA ASN A 21 -2.56 -7.92 9.66
C ASN A 21 -1.17 -7.27 9.50
N ALA A 22 -0.37 -7.26 10.56
CA ALA A 22 1.02 -6.78 10.49
C ALA A 22 1.91 -7.61 9.53
N GLN A 23 1.56 -8.87 9.28
CA GLN A 23 2.26 -9.77 8.35
C GLN A 23 1.63 -9.82 6.95
N SER A 24 0.54 -9.10 6.69
CA SER A 24 -0.22 -9.18 5.43
C SER A 24 0.43 -8.43 4.27
N GLY A 25 1.49 -7.67 4.54
CA GLY A 25 2.08 -6.74 3.58
C GLY A 25 1.30 -5.43 3.49
N LEU A 26 1.51 -4.69 2.40
CA LEU A 26 0.91 -3.39 2.17
C LEU A 26 -0.59 -3.52 1.91
N SER A 27 -1.36 -2.58 2.45
CA SER A 27 -2.76 -2.41 2.10
C SER A 27 -2.91 -2.00 0.63
N TYR A 28 -4.11 -2.19 0.09
CA TYR A 28 -4.42 -1.77 -1.28
C TYR A 28 -4.06 -0.30 -1.56
N ASN A 29 -4.33 0.61 -0.61
CA ASN A 29 -4.04 2.03 -0.77
C ASN A 29 -2.53 2.30 -0.77
N GLU A 30 -1.77 1.60 0.07
CA GLU A 30 -0.31 1.70 0.10
C GLU A 30 0.30 1.13 -1.18
N VAL A 31 -0.18 -0.01 -1.67
CA VAL A 31 0.21 -0.58 -2.97
C VAL A 31 -0.11 0.40 -4.11
N LYS A 32 -1.31 1.00 -4.12
CA LYS A 32 -1.70 2.00 -5.12
C LYS A 32 -0.78 3.22 -5.08
N ALA A 33 -0.47 3.74 -3.89
CA ALA A 33 0.42 4.88 -3.72
C ALA A 33 1.85 4.56 -4.20
N LEU A 34 2.37 3.39 -3.84
CA LEU A 34 3.68 2.92 -4.28
C LEU A 34 3.74 2.81 -5.82
N LEU A 35 2.74 2.17 -6.44
CA LEU A 35 2.63 2.05 -7.90
C LEU A 35 2.52 3.40 -8.60
N ALA A 36 1.80 4.35 -8.03
CA ALA A 36 1.71 5.71 -8.55
C ALA A 36 3.05 6.46 -8.47
N GLN A 37 3.81 6.25 -7.39
CA GLN A 37 5.12 6.86 -7.21
C GLN A 37 6.19 6.27 -8.12
N THR A 38 6.24 4.94 -8.24
CA THR A 38 7.27 4.25 -9.03
C THR A 38 6.92 4.15 -10.52
N GLY A 39 5.65 4.38 -10.86
CA GLY A 39 5.07 3.94 -12.13
C GLY A 39 4.93 2.42 -12.17
N GLY A 40 4.14 1.91 -13.13
CA GLY A 40 4.05 0.47 -13.37
C GLY A 40 5.36 -0.07 -13.96
N TYR A 41 5.82 -1.23 -13.49
CA TYR A 41 7.04 -1.87 -14.00
C TYR A 41 6.93 -2.14 -15.51
N GLY A 42 7.83 -1.56 -16.31
CA GLY A 42 7.82 -1.69 -17.77
C GLY A 42 6.69 -0.94 -18.49
N THR A 43 5.93 -0.10 -17.79
CA THR A 43 4.82 0.69 -18.36
C THR A 43 5.23 2.07 -18.85
N SER A 44 6.47 2.49 -18.60
CA SER A 44 7.00 3.78 -19.03
C SER A 44 6.89 3.99 -20.55
N LYS A 45 6.93 2.91 -21.34
CA LYS A 45 6.71 2.95 -22.80
C LYS A 45 5.27 3.28 -23.23
N TYR A 46 4.31 3.17 -22.31
CA TYR A 46 2.90 3.51 -22.53
C TYR A 46 2.52 4.85 -21.91
N SER A 47 3.47 5.53 -21.25
CA SER A 47 3.23 6.86 -20.71
C SER A 47 3.31 7.87 -21.85
N ASP A 48 2.19 8.53 -22.15
CA ASP A 48 2.13 9.65 -23.09
C ASP A 48 2.76 10.95 -22.54
N THR A 49 3.30 10.91 -21.31
CA THR A 49 3.93 12.08 -20.68
C THR A 49 5.28 12.42 -21.34
N ASN A 50 5.34 13.57 -22.01
CA ASN A 50 6.59 14.14 -22.51
C ASN A 50 7.38 14.81 -21.35
N SER A 51 8.48 14.19 -20.95
CA SER A 51 9.28 14.66 -19.80
C SER A 51 9.91 16.03 -20.00
N ASP A 52 10.24 16.42 -21.23
CA ASP A 52 10.88 17.70 -21.52
C ASP A 52 9.89 18.86 -21.50
N GLU A 53 8.65 18.60 -21.95
CA GLU A 53 7.55 19.55 -21.84
C GLU A 53 7.24 19.87 -20.37
N ILE A 54 7.08 18.85 -19.53
CA ILE A 54 6.80 19.02 -18.10
C ILE A 54 7.94 19.77 -17.41
N ARG A 55 9.21 19.47 -17.76
CA ARG A 55 10.36 20.21 -17.23
C ARG A 55 10.35 21.68 -17.59
N ASN A 56 9.88 22.05 -18.78
CA ASN A 56 9.77 23.46 -19.19
C ASN A 56 8.61 24.17 -18.48
N GLN A 57 7.49 23.48 -18.25
CA GLN A 57 6.35 24.04 -17.50
C GLN A 57 6.69 24.34 -16.03
N LEU A 58 7.49 23.49 -15.38
CA LEU A 58 7.91 23.65 -13.98
C LEU A 58 9.02 24.70 -13.76
N LYS A 59 9.62 25.23 -14.83
CA LYS A 59 10.69 26.24 -14.77
C LYS A 59 10.17 27.68 -14.82
N ASN A 60 8.87 27.88 -15.03
CA ASN A 60 8.18 29.17 -15.03
C ASN A 60 7.48 29.42 -13.69
#